data_AF-J9DNG5-F1
#
_entry.id   AF-J9DNG5-F1
#
_cell.length_a   1.000
_cell.length_b   1.000
_cell.length_c   1.000
_cell.angle_alpha   90.00
_cell.angle_beta   90.00
_cell.angle_gamma   90.00
#
_symmetry.space_group_name_H-M   'P 1'
#
loop_
_entity.id
_entity.type
_entity.pdbx_description
1 polymer ?
#
loop_
_entity_poly.entity_id
_entity_poly.type
_entity_poly.pdbx_seq_one_letter_code
_entity_poly.pdbx_strand_id
1 'polypeptide(L)'
;MNEIQRKWIYLEPIFGRGSLPSEASRFNRVDSEFRIVLNDVVEDSRIVSLSTRTSLKRTLEQIIDQLNRCQKALNQFLEEKRNAFPRFYFLGDDDLLEMLGQLMNETVIQTHLKKLFQVCSI
;
A
#
# COMPACT_ATOMS: atom_id res chain seq x y z
N MET A 1 -15.60 8.82 5.88
CA MET A 1 -14.31 9.20 6.45
C MET A 1 -13.49 7.93 6.68
N ASN A 2 -12.59 7.48 5.80
CA ASN A 2 -12.20 7.88 4.45
C ASN A 2 -11.54 6.63 3.85
N GLU A 3 -12.16 5.99 2.86
CA GLU A 3 -11.57 4.81 2.18
C GLU A 3 -10.15 5.12 1.65
N ILE A 4 -9.94 6.38 1.28
CA ILE A 4 -8.65 6.99 0.90
C ILE A 4 -7.62 6.90 2.02
N GLN A 5 -7.96 7.35 3.23
CA GLN A 5 -7.04 7.32 4.37
C GLN A 5 -6.73 5.88 4.76
N ARG A 6 -7.71 4.97 4.74
CA ARG A 6 -7.47 3.55 5.02
C ARG A 6 -6.52 2.93 3.99
N LYS A 7 -6.74 3.19 2.69
CA LYS A 7 -5.85 2.74 1.60
C LYS A 7 -4.46 3.35 1.73
N TRP A 8 -4.36 4.65 2.00
CA TRP A 8 -3.07 5.33 2.16
C TRP A 8 -2.28 4.80 3.37
N ILE A 9 -2.92 4.64 4.54
CA ILE A 9 -2.31 4.07 5.75
C ILE A 9 -1.80 2.64 5.50
N TYR A 10 -2.55 1.84 4.73
CA TYR A 10 -2.12 0.49 4.37
C TYR A 10 -0.92 0.50 3.42
N LEU A 11 -0.92 1.37 2.41
CA LEU A 11 0.11 1.41 1.37
C LEU A 11 1.40 2.11 1.82
N GLU A 12 1.33 3.11 2.70
CA GLU A 12 2.49 3.88 3.20
C GLU A 12 3.62 3.00 3.73
N PRO A 13 3.39 2.06 4.68
CA PRO A 13 4.48 1.21 5.19
C PRO A 13 5.00 0.22 4.15
N ILE A 14 4.18 -0.20 3.18
CA ILE A 14 4.57 -1.16 2.13
C ILE A 14 5.52 -0.50 1.14
N PHE A 15 5.18 0.69 0.65
CA PHE A 15 6.03 1.46 -0.25
C PHE A 15 7.22 2.08 0.48
N GLY A 16 7.05 2.53 1.72
CA GLY A 16 8.10 3.09 2.56
C GLY A 16 9.22 2.10 2.90
N ARG A 17 8.91 0.79 2.97
CA ARG A 17 9.90 -0.28 3.14
C ARG A 17 10.64 -0.67 1.85
N GLY A 18 10.27 -0.10 0.71
CA GLY A 18 10.91 -0.36 -0.58
C GLY A 18 10.51 -1.68 -1.24
N SER A 19 9.38 -2.29 -0.84
CA SER A 19 8.93 -3.56 -1.39
C SER A 19 8.56 -3.50 -2.88
N LEU A 20 8.23 -2.31 -3.41
CA LEU A 20 7.90 -2.06 -4.83
C LEU A 20 8.62 -0.80 -5.35
N PRO A 21 9.91 -0.88 -5.72
CA PRO A 21 10.68 0.29 -6.17
C PRO A 21 10.17 0.90 -7.49
N SER A 22 9.55 0.09 -8.36
CA SER A 22 8.96 0.57 -9.62
C SER A 22 7.79 1.54 -9.40
N GLU A 23 6.94 1.26 -8.41
CA GLU A 23 5.76 2.05 -8.10
C GLU A 23 5.97 3.00 -6.90
N ALA A 24 7.07 2.88 -6.16
CA ALA A 24 7.43 3.77 -5.05
C ALA A 24 7.53 5.24 -5.46
N SER A 25 8.07 5.52 -6.65
CA SER A 25 8.14 6.89 -7.19
C SER A 25 6.75 7.51 -7.40
N ARG A 26 5.79 6.71 -7.89
CA ARG A 26 4.39 7.10 -8.07
C ARG A 26 3.72 7.32 -6.72
N PHE A 27 3.90 6.40 -5.78
CA PHE A 27 3.34 6.51 -4.44
C PHE A 27 3.85 7.76 -3.70
N ASN A 28 5.16 8.04 -3.73
CA ASN A 28 5.74 9.23 -3.10
C ASN A 28 5.18 10.55 -3.62
N ARG A 29 4.83 10.61 -4.91
CA ARG A 29 4.19 11.79 -5.50
C ARG A 29 2.78 11.98 -4.96
N VAL A 30 2.00 10.90 -4.90
CA VAL A 30 0.64 10.90 -4.33
C VAL A 30 0.65 11.22 -2.84
N ASP A 31 1.64 10.69 -2.11
CA ASP A 31 1.86 10.96 -0.69
C ASP A 31 2.07 12.45 -0.43
N SER A 32 2.96 13.07 -1.21
CA SER A 32 3.26 14.50 -1.11
C SER A 32 2.02 15.35 -1.38
N GLU A 33 1.24 15.04 -2.43
CA GLU A 33 0.02 15.79 -2.74
C GLU A 33 -1.07 15.58 -1.67
N PHE A 34 -1.22 14.36 -1.15
CA PHE A 34 -2.19 14.08 -0.10
C PHE A 34 -1.85 14.79 1.22
N ARG A 35 -0.57 14.89 1.58
CA ARG A 35 -0.10 15.65 2.75
C ARG A 35 -0.33 17.15 2.61
N ILE A 36 -0.15 17.72 1.42
CA ILE A 36 -0.49 19.12 1.14
C ILE A 36 -1.99 19.35 1.34
N VAL A 37 -2.84 18.48 0.76
CA VAL A 37 -4.29 18.56 0.93
C VAL A 37 -4.71 18.41 2.40
N LEU A 38 -4.09 17.49 3.14
CA LEU A 38 -4.33 17.34 4.57
C LEU A 38 -3.96 18.59 5.36
N ASN A 39 -2.82 19.22 5.08
CA ASN A 39 -2.43 20.48 5.71
C ASN A 39 -3.43 21.60 5.40
N ASP A 40 -3.84 21.76 4.13
CA ASP A 40 -4.86 22.73 3.72
C ASP A 40 -6.20 22.54 4.48
N VAL A 41 -6.59 21.28 4.71
CA VAL A 41 -7.82 20.94 5.46
C VAL A 41 -7.66 21.19 6.96
N VAL A 42 -6.47 20.97 7.52
CA VAL A 42 -6.16 21.26 8.92
C VAL A 42 -6.10 22.76 9.18
N GLU A 43 -5.57 23.55 8.24
CA GLU A 43 -5.50 25.01 8.36
C GLU A 43 -6.86 25.70 8.24
N ASP A 44 -7.75 25.26 7.34
CA ASP A 44 -9.12 25.78 7.24
C ASP A 44 -10.17 24.71 7.60
N SER A 45 -10.49 24.62 8.89
CA SER A 45 -11.50 23.69 9.43
C SER A 45 -12.94 23.98 8.96
N ARG A 46 -13.18 25.04 8.17
CA ARG A 46 -14.52 25.36 7.66
C ARG A 46 -14.76 24.59 6.36
N ILE A 47 -15.38 23.42 6.51
CA ILE A 47 -15.76 22.50 5.42
C ILE A 47 -16.54 23.20 4.27
N VAL A 48 -17.27 24.27 4.57
CA VAL A 48 -18.03 25.06 3.57
C VAL A 48 -17.12 25.86 2.62
N SER A 49 -15.99 26.38 3.10
CA SER A 49 -14.98 27.06 2.27
C SER A 49 -14.15 26.07 1.44
N LEU A 50 -13.98 24.84 1.93
CA LEU A 50 -13.32 23.76 1.18
C LEU A 50 -14.22 23.21 0.06
N SER A 51 -15.53 23.10 0.29
CA SER A 51 -16.51 22.64 -0.71
C SER A 51 -16.65 23.59 -1.91
N THR A 52 -16.31 24.87 -1.74
CA THR A 52 -16.35 25.88 -2.81
C THR A 52 -15.07 25.87 -3.65
N ARG A 53 -14.00 25.21 -3.20
CA ARG A 53 -12.77 24.99 -3.96
C ARG A 53 -12.94 23.78 -4.89
N THR A 54 -13.49 23.98 -6.08
CA THR A 54 -13.62 22.94 -7.13
C THR A 54 -12.29 22.24 -7.42
N SER A 55 -11.16 22.92 -7.21
CA SER A 55 -9.82 22.35 -7.30
C SER A 55 -9.57 21.23 -6.30
N LEU A 56 -10.02 21.36 -5.05
CA LEU A 56 -9.78 20.37 -3.98
C LEU A 56 -10.46 19.03 -4.29
N LYS A 57 -11.72 19.09 -4.74
CA LYS A 57 -12.46 17.88 -5.13
C LYS A 57 -11.75 17.15 -6.26
N ARG A 58 -11.31 17.88 -7.30
CA ARG A 58 -10.57 17.31 -8.43
C ARG A 58 -9.24 16.69 -7.99
N THR A 59 -8.50 17.33 -7.10
CA THR A 59 -7.25 16.79 -6.54
C THR A 59 -7.51 15.52 -5.74
N LEU A 60 -8.56 15.48 -4.90
CA LEU A 60 -8.94 14.27 -4.16
C LEU A 60 -9.34 13.12 -5.10
N GLU A 61 -10.09 13.39 -6.16
CA GLU A 61 -10.43 12.41 -7.20
C GLU A 61 -9.18 11.86 -7.90
N GLN A 62 -8.21 12.72 -8.20
CA GLN A 62 -6.93 12.31 -8.77
C GLN A 62 -6.11 11.44 -7.81
N ILE A 63 -6.06 11.81 -6.52
CA ILE A 63 -5.38 11.03 -5.48
C ILE A 63 -6.01 9.64 -5.35
N ILE A 64 -7.35 9.55 -5.35
CA ILE A 64 -8.07 8.27 -5.33
C ILE A 64 -7.69 7.39 -6.53
N ASP A 65 -7.70 7.96 -7.74
CA ASP A 65 -7.37 7.22 -8.96
C ASP A 65 -5.93 6.68 -8.88
N GLN A 66 -4.97 7.49 -8.44
CA GLN A 66 -3.59 7.04 -8.30
C GLN A 66 -3.40 5.99 -7.20
N LEU A 67 -4.07 6.13 -6.05
CA LEU A 67 -4.04 5.12 -4.99
C LEU A 67 -4.62 3.78 -5.46
N ASN A 68 -5.73 3.82 -6.21
CA ASN A 68 -6.32 2.61 -6.79
C ASN A 68 -5.37 1.94 -7.79
N ARG A 69 -4.62 2.71 -8.59
CA ARG A 69 -3.59 2.17 -9.48
C ARG A 69 -2.44 1.51 -8.71
N CYS A 70 -1.95 2.16 -7.66
CA CYS A 70 -0.90 1.59 -6.80
C CYS A 70 -1.37 0.29 -6.16
N GLN A 71 -2.61 0.24 -5.66
CA GLN A 71 -3.19 -0.96 -5.08
C GLN A 71 -3.36 -2.08 -6.11
N LYS A 72 -3.77 -1.76 -7.35
CA LYS A 72 -3.85 -2.75 -8.42
C LYS A 72 -2.48 -3.31 -8.79
N ALA A 73 -1.46 -2.46 -8.89
CA ALA A 73 -0.09 -2.89 -9.16
C ALA A 73 0.45 -3.78 -8.03
N LEU A 74 0.16 -3.44 -6.78
CA LEU A 74 0.49 -4.27 -5.62
C LEU A 74 -0.18 -5.65 -5.69
N ASN A 75 -1.49 -5.70 -5.96
CA ASN A 75 -2.22 -6.97 -6.09
C ASN A 75 -1.65 -7.84 -7.21
N GLN A 76 -1.36 -7.24 -8.38
CA GLN A 76 -0.75 -7.96 -9.48
C GLN A 76 0.63 -8.52 -9.10
N PHE A 77 1.46 -7.74 -8.40
CA PHE A 77 2.75 -8.19 -7.91
C PHE A 77 2.62 -9.38 -6.93
N LEU A 78 1.67 -9.32 -6.00
CA LEU A 78 1.40 -10.42 -5.06
C LEU A 78 0.90 -11.67 -5.79
N GLU A 79 0.02 -11.51 -6.77
CA GLU A 79 -0.50 -12.60 -7.58
C GLU A 79 0.60 -13.26 -8.45
N GLU A 80 1.48 -12.47 -9.06
CA GLU A 80 2.66 -12.98 -9.77
C GLU A 80 3.57 -13.79 -8.83
N LYS A 81 3.78 -13.32 -7.59
CA LYS A 81 4.55 -14.08 -6.59
C LYS A 81 3.84 -15.35 -6.14
N ARG A 82 2.52 -15.33 -5.98
CA ARG A 82 1.70 -16.51 -5.68
C ARG A 82 1.72 -17.55 -6.80
N ASN A 83 1.66 -17.11 -8.06
CA ASN A 83 1.79 -17.98 -9.23
C ASN A 83 3.19 -18.62 -9.32
N ALA A 84 4.24 -17.88 -8.97
CA ALA A 84 5.61 -18.42 -8.92
C ALA A 84 5.81 -19.43 -7.79
N PHE A 85 5.10 -19.28 -6.66
CA PHE A 85 5.18 -20.20 -5.53
C PHE A 85 3.80 -20.47 -4.91
N PRO A 86 3.13 -21.58 -5.32
CA PRO A 86 1.74 -21.88 -4.94
C PRO A 86 1.46 -21.98 -3.44
N ARG A 87 2.49 -22.07 -2.58
CA ARG A 87 2.28 -22.09 -1.13
C ARG A 87 2.01 -20.70 -0.55
N PHE A 88 2.29 -19.63 -1.28
CA PHE A 88 1.93 -18.27 -0.87
C PHE A 88 0.41 -18.01 -0.94
N TYR A 89 -0.38 -18.92 -1.53
CA TYR A 89 -1.84 -18.86 -1.43
C TYR A 89 -2.34 -19.14 -0.01
N PHE A 90 -1.54 -19.81 0.83
CA PHE A 90 -1.86 -20.04 2.25
C PHE A 90 -1.48 -18.86 3.15
N LEU A 91 -0.81 -17.84 2.61
CA LEU A 91 -0.45 -16.63 3.35
C LEU A 91 -1.39 -15.48 2.99
N GLY A 92 -1.76 -14.71 4.03
CA GLY A 92 -2.44 -13.43 3.83
C GLY A 92 -1.55 -12.43 3.09
N ASP A 93 -2.17 -11.39 2.51
CA ASP A 93 -1.43 -10.36 1.77
C ASP A 93 -0.40 -9.65 2.67
N ASP A 94 -0.74 -9.40 3.93
CA ASP A 94 0.15 -8.81 4.94
C ASP A 94 1.37 -9.70 5.24
N ASP A 95 1.16 -10.99 5.49
CA ASP A 95 2.24 -11.95 5.77
C ASP A 95 3.16 -12.12 4.55
N LEU A 96 2.56 -12.14 3.35
CA LEU A 96 3.30 -12.26 2.10
C LEU A 96 4.14 -11.00 1.85
N LEU A 97 3.59 -9.82 2.13
CA LEU A 97 4.31 -8.54 2.01
C LEU A 97 5.43 -8.40 3.02
N GLU A 98 5.21 -8.79 4.27
CA GLU A 98 6.24 -8.80 5.29
C GLU A 98 7.38 -9.74 4.88
N MET A 99 7.03 -10.93 4.39
CA MET A 99 7.99 -11.87 3.83
C MET A 99 8.79 -11.28 2.67
N LEU A 100 8.12 -10.69 1.68
CA LEU A 100 8.75 -10.08 0.51
C LEU A 100 9.67 -8.90 0.89
N GLY A 101 9.28 -8.08 1.87
CA GLY A 101 10.09 -7.00 2.40
C GLY A 101 11.29 -7.48 3.23
N GLN A 102 11.17 -8.65 3.86
CA GLN A 102 12.23 -9.29 4.65
C GLN A 102 13.04 -10.33 3.86
N LEU A 103 12.76 -10.57 2.57
CA LEU A 103 13.56 -11.46 1.71
C LEU A 103 15.02 -11.00 1.55
N MET A 104 15.34 -9.76 1.94
CA MET A 104 16.73 -9.30 2.03
C MET A 104 17.47 -9.81 3.29
N ASN A 105 16.75 -10.40 4.25
CA ASN A 105 17.26 -10.93 5.51
C ASN A 105 17.03 -12.45 5.61
N GLU A 106 18.07 -13.21 5.25
CA GLU A 106 18.08 -14.67 5.12
C GLU A 106 17.57 -15.43 6.38
N THR A 107 17.78 -14.86 7.57
CA THR A 107 17.35 -15.44 8.87
C THR A 107 15.84 -15.45 9.05
N VAL A 108 15.14 -14.45 8.50
CA VAL A 108 13.69 -14.33 8.67
C VAL A 108 12.96 -15.23 7.67
N ILE A 109 13.50 -15.35 6.45
CA ILE A 109 13.04 -16.29 5.42
C ILE A 109 12.98 -17.72 5.99
N GLN A 110 14.02 -18.16 6.71
CA GLN A 110 14.06 -19.48 7.35
C GLN A 110 12.96 -19.68 8.39
N THR A 111 12.59 -18.64 9.13
CA THR A 111 11.56 -18.72 10.19
C THR A 111 10.15 -18.85 9.59
N HIS A 112 9.86 -18.09 8.55
CA HIS A 112 8.55 -18.17 7.87
C HIS A 112 8.45 -19.38 6.94
N LEU A 113 9.55 -19.84 6.32
CA LEU A 113 9.59 -21.14 5.64
C LEU A 113 9.24 -22.27 6.60
N LYS A 114 9.78 -22.27 7.82
CA LYS A 114 9.42 -23.27 8.85
C LYS A 114 7.91 -23.23 9.18
N LYS A 115 7.30 -22.05 9.31
CA LYS A 115 5.85 -21.91 9.49
C LYS A 115 5.05 -22.44 8.30
N LEU A 116 5.45 -22.09 7.07
CA LEU A 116 4.81 -22.55 5.84
C LEU A 116 4.85 -24.08 5.67
N PHE A 117 5.94 -24.72 6.08
CA PHE A 117 6.10 -26.17 5.99
C PHE A 117 5.50 -26.94 7.18
N GLN A 118 5.27 -26.30 8.33
CA GLN A 118 4.57 -26.93 9.46
C GLN A 118 3.08 -27.20 9.15
N VAL A 119 2.44 -26.35 8.33
CA VAL A 119 1.02 -26.52 7.94
C VAL A 119 0.82 -27.75 7.03
N CYS A 120 1.87 -28.26 6.38
CA CYS A 120 1.81 -29.49 5.57
C CYS A 120 2.07 -30.78 6.36
N SER A 121 2.17 -30.75 7.70
CA SER A 121 2.19 -31.98 8.50
C SER A 121 0.76 -32.41 8.88
N ILE A 122 0.05 -32.98 7.90
CA ILE A 122 -1.13 -33.85 8.11
C ILE A 122 -0.90 -35.12 7.30
#